data_AF-A0A9X6UB01-F1
#
_entry.id   AF-A0A9X6UB01-F1
#
_cell.length_a   1.000
_cell.length_b   1.000
_cell.length_c   1.000
_cell.angle_alpha   90.00
_cell.angle_beta   90.00
_cell.angle_gamma   90.00
#
_symmetry.space_group_name_H-M   'P 1'
#
loop_
_entity.id
_entity.type
_entity.pdbx_description
1 polymer ?
#
loop_
_entity_poly.entity_id
_entity_poly.type
_entity_poly.pdbx_seq_one_letter_code
_entity_poly.pdbx_strand_id
1 'polypeptide(L)'
;MTWDSAVDFFLADLLKRGRKPSTLKQYRYDLILFVSWIQKRLQLPPEDVFRSFDINTLERYLKWLRKEREASISNMKRVRGILINFLQFHGAADRLKSDVAPPELTSKHFASDEEIEKLLGVMRSYNGLTEYQASGRKFIMKRNLLLIHFMLHYGLSIQDIITLSMHDVHFGTNTITPGGLHAYKRSITLSKDDVKLALSYYKQIPRLIRPRQQTGDPFFVAFDFAPQTFRWDYDKDQPAALTRIAVQRMLQKEVKRAEIRVTPTMLRNRFILNSLQNGMKSIEIKAYLGLKSVEALHRYIQFWNELQRKDNRLNI
;
A
#
# COMPACT_ATOMS: atom_id res chain seq x y z
N MET A 1 0.94 -28.25 -23.84
CA MET A 1 0.57 -27.01 -23.13
C MET A 1 1.51 -25.86 -23.55
N THR A 2 1.06 -24.61 -23.68
CA THR A 2 1.96 -23.44 -23.90
C THR A 2 2.33 -22.75 -22.59
N TRP A 3 3.43 -22.00 -22.55
CA TRP A 3 3.82 -21.24 -21.35
C TRP A 3 2.75 -20.22 -20.92
N ASP A 4 2.12 -19.53 -21.87
CA ASP A 4 1.05 -18.58 -21.57
C ASP A 4 -0.16 -19.28 -20.94
N SER A 5 -0.58 -20.43 -21.52
CA SER A 5 -1.66 -21.23 -20.95
C SER A 5 -1.32 -21.76 -19.54
N ALA A 6 -0.07 -22.17 -19.30
CA ALA A 6 0.38 -22.63 -18.00
C ALA A 6 0.29 -21.53 -16.93
N VAL A 7 0.68 -20.29 -17.28
CA VAL A 7 0.56 -19.12 -16.41
C VAL A 7 -0.90 -18.76 -16.18
N ASP A 8 -1.72 -18.75 -17.23
CA ASP A 8 -3.15 -18.40 -17.15
C ASP A 8 -3.94 -19.36 -16.26
N PHE A 9 -3.72 -20.67 -16.39
CA PHE A 9 -4.37 -21.67 -15.54
C PHE A 9 -4.03 -21.49 -14.06
N PHE A 10 -2.74 -21.25 -13.74
CA PHE A 10 -2.32 -21.00 -12.37
C PHE A 10 -2.94 -19.72 -11.79
N LEU A 11 -2.95 -18.63 -12.55
CA LEU A 11 -3.52 -17.36 -12.08
C LEU A 11 -5.04 -17.44 -11.92
N ALA A 12 -5.73 -18.22 -12.78
CA ALA A 12 -7.16 -18.47 -12.65
C ALA A 12 -7.49 -19.28 -11.39
N ASP A 13 -6.68 -20.30 -11.06
CA ASP A 13 -6.81 -21.04 -9.79
C ASP A 13 -6.59 -20.11 -8.57
N LEU A 14 -5.54 -19.28 -8.59
CA LEU A 14 -5.30 -18.32 -7.50
C LEU A 14 -6.45 -17.31 -7.36
N LEU A 15 -7.05 -16.87 -8.47
CA LEU A 15 -8.23 -16.00 -8.46
C LEU A 15 -9.42 -16.69 -7.80
N LYS A 16 -9.70 -17.96 -8.16
CA LYS A 16 -10.74 -18.78 -7.53
C LYS A 16 -10.52 -18.96 -6.03
N ARG A 17 -9.25 -19.08 -5.60
CA ARG A 17 -8.83 -19.13 -4.19
C ARG A 17 -8.84 -17.75 -3.48
N GLY A 18 -9.38 -16.71 -4.13
CA GLY A 18 -9.60 -15.40 -3.52
C GLY A 18 -8.38 -14.47 -3.51
N ARG A 19 -7.34 -14.74 -4.31
CA ARG A 19 -6.22 -13.79 -4.46
C ARG A 19 -6.66 -12.53 -5.21
N LYS A 20 -6.12 -11.38 -4.77
CA LYS A 20 -6.50 -10.07 -5.31
C LYS A 20 -6.03 -9.89 -6.76
N PRO A 21 -6.84 -9.27 -7.65
CA PRO A 21 -6.43 -9.01 -9.04
C PRO A 21 -5.12 -8.22 -9.18
N SER A 22 -4.87 -7.27 -8.28
CA SER A 22 -3.60 -6.52 -8.25
C SER A 22 -2.39 -7.39 -7.90
N THR A 23 -2.57 -8.36 -7.01
CA THR A 23 -1.55 -9.37 -6.70
C THR A 23 -1.32 -10.29 -7.90
N LEU A 24 -2.38 -10.71 -8.59
CA LEU A 24 -2.28 -11.54 -9.79
C LEU A 24 -1.58 -10.81 -10.94
N LYS A 25 -1.81 -9.51 -11.10
CA LYS A 25 -1.09 -8.69 -12.09
C LYS A 25 0.42 -8.70 -11.84
N GLN A 26 0.83 -8.56 -10.57
CA GLN A 26 2.23 -8.66 -10.19
C GLN A 26 2.78 -10.07 -10.42
N TYR A 27 2.04 -11.11 -10.01
CA TYR A 27 2.46 -12.50 -10.19
C TYR A 27 2.63 -12.85 -11.66
N ARG A 28 1.71 -12.41 -12.53
CA ARG A 28 1.83 -12.56 -13.98
C ARG A 28 3.14 -11.98 -14.49
N TYR A 29 3.49 -10.76 -14.08
CA TYR A 29 4.74 -10.12 -14.48
C TYR A 29 5.97 -10.96 -14.07
N ASP A 30 6.02 -11.42 -12.83
CA ASP A 30 7.16 -12.21 -12.33
C ASP A 30 7.25 -13.58 -13.03
N LEU A 31 6.11 -14.21 -13.31
CA LEU A 31 6.01 -15.48 -14.01
C LEU A 31 6.44 -15.35 -15.48
N ILE A 32 5.96 -14.33 -16.19
CA ILE A 32 6.38 -14.06 -17.58
C ILE A 32 7.88 -13.81 -17.64
N LEU A 33 8.44 -13.07 -16.68
CA LEU A 33 9.88 -12.84 -16.61
C LEU A 33 10.66 -14.15 -16.44
N PHE A 34 10.20 -15.03 -15.55
CA PHE A 34 10.78 -16.36 -15.37
C PHE A 34 10.68 -17.24 -16.63
N VAL A 35 9.49 -17.28 -17.24
CA VAL A 35 9.23 -18.00 -18.50
C VAL A 35 10.16 -17.51 -19.60
N SER A 36 10.28 -16.20 -19.78
CA SER A 36 11.17 -15.63 -20.79
C SER A 36 12.64 -16.02 -20.56
N TRP A 37 13.05 -16.13 -19.30
CA TRP A 37 14.40 -16.53 -18.92
C TRP A 37 14.65 -18.02 -19.18
N ILE A 38 13.68 -18.88 -18.89
CA ILE A 38 13.82 -20.33 -19.05
C ILE A 38 13.76 -20.73 -20.54
N GLN A 39 12.87 -20.10 -21.33
CA GLN A 39 12.76 -20.33 -22.76
C GLN A 39 14.07 -20.01 -23.49
N LYS A 40 14.74 -18.90 -23.12
CA LYS A 40 16.04 -18.52 -23.71
C LYS A 40 17.16 -19.51 -23.43
N ARG A 41 17.04 -20.36 -22.40
CA ARG A 41 18.12 -21.25 -21.94
C ARG A 41 17.89 -22.71 -22.28
N LEU A 42 16.66 -23.20 -22.10
CA LEU A 42 16.33 -24.61 -22.28
C LEU A 42 15.71 -24.89 -23.64
N GLN A 43 14.98 -23.92 -24.23
CA GLN A 43 14.21 -24.10 -25.47
C GLN A 43 13.30 -25.34 -25.47
N LEU A 44 12.91 -25.80 -24.28
CA LEU A 44 12.04 -26.96 -24.07
C LEU A 44 10.57 -26.52 -23.90
N PRO A 45 9.60 -27.38 -24.26
CA PRO A 45 8.21 -27.14 -23.94
C PRO A 45 7.98 -27.18 -22.41
N PRO A 46 6.91 -26.53 -21.90
CA PRO A 46 6.67 -26.42 -20.46
C PRO A 46 6.65 -27.77 -19.73
N GLU A 47 6.02 -28.77 -20.34
CA GLU A 47 5.84 -30.10 -19.73
C GLU A 47 7.18 -30.79 -19.44
N ASP A 48 8.14 -30.68 -20.36
CA ASP A 48 9.47 -31.26 -20.17
C ASP A 48 10.25 -30.49 -19.11
N VAL A 49 10.13 -29.15 -19.11
CA VAL A 49 10.76 -28.30 -18.09
C VAL A 49 10.22 -28.60 -16.69
N PHE A 50 8.91 -28.83 -16.56
CA PHE A 50 8.29 -29.18 -15.28
C PHE A 50 8.74 -30.56 -14.79
N ARG A 51 8.76 -31.56 -15.68
CA ARG A 51 9.21 -32.92 -15.35
C ARG A 51 10.67 -32.99 -14.92
N SER A 52 11.55 -32.22 -15.57
CA SER A 52 12.98 -32.18 -15.26
C SER A 52 13.38 -31.03 -14.35
N PHE A 53 12.43 -30.38 -13.67
CA PHE A 53 12.71 -29.16 -12.93
C PHE A 53 13.59 -29.44 -11.70
N ASP A 54 14.76 -28.81 -11.66
CA ASP A 54 15.70 -28.88 -10.54
C ASP A 54 15.73 -27.56 -9.75
N ILE A 55 15.91 -27.66 -8.43
CA ILE A 55 16.07 -26.51 -7.54
C ILE A 55 17.24 -25.63 -7.95
N ASN A 56 18.31 -26.20 -8.53
CA ASN A 56 19.42 -25.38 -9.02
C ASN A 56 18.99 -24.45 -10.16
N THR A 57 17.99 -24.81 -10.95
CA THR A 57 17.42 -23.93 -11.99
C THR A 57 16.71 -22.74 -11.35
N LEU A 58 15.96 -22.96 -10.28
CA LEU A 58 15.35 -21.88 -9.49
C LEU A 58 16.41 -20.96 -8.87
N GLU A 59 17.44 -21.51 -8.24
CA GLU A 59 18.52 -20.72 -7.63
C GLU A 59 19.33 -19.95 -8.68
N ARG A 60 19.57 -20.52 -9.87
CA ARG A 60 20.19 -19.82 -11.01
C ARG A 60 19.33 -18.64 -11.48
N TYR A 61 18.02 -18.83 -11.61
CA TYR A 61 17.11 -17.75 -11.97
C TYR A 61 17.12 -16.63 -10.92
N LEU A 62 17.03 -16.99 -9.64
CA LEU A 62 17.06 -16.04 -8.54
C LEU A 62 18.38 -15.25 -8.52
N LYS A 63 19.54 -15.91 -8.68
CA LYS A 63 20.83 -15.21 -8.81
C LYS A 63 20.85 -14.24 -9.99
N TRP A 64 20.33 -14.66 -11.14
CA TRP A 64 20.19 -13.80 -12.33
C TRP A 64 19.28 -12.60 -12.05
N LEU A 65 18.12 -12.81 -11.41
CA LEU A 65 17.18 -11.76 -11.06
C LEU A 65 17.79 -10.72 -10.11
N ARG A 66 18.61 -11.16 -9.15
CA ARG A 66 19.34 -10.27 -8.26
C ARG A 66 20.39 -9.44 -9.00
N LYS A 67 21.14 -10.07 -9.91
CA LYS A 67 22.25 -9.42 -10.63
C LYS A 67 21.77 -8.48 -11.73
N GLU A 68 20.87 -8.94 -12.60
CA GLU A 68 20.47 -8.23 -13.83
C GLU A 68 19.27 -7.31 -13.62
N ARG A 69 18.49 -7.49 -12.55
CA ARG A 69 17.31 -6.65 -12.22
C ARG A 69 17.45 -5.94 -10.87
N GLU A 70 18.61 -6.01 -10.24
CA GLU A 70 18.90 -5.40 -8.94
C GLU A 70 17.82 -5.70 -7.87
N ALA A 71 17.24 -6.91 -7.94
CA ALA A 71 16.11 -7.26 -7.11
C ALA A 71 16.49 -7.29 -5.62
N SER A 72 15.70 -6.59 -4.80
CA SER A 72 15.89 -6.59 -3.34
C SER A 72 15.66 -7.99 -2.74
N ILE A 73 16.20 -8.23 -1.54
CA ILE A 73 16.02 -9.49 -0.80
C ILE A 73 14.53 -9.83 -0.61
N SER A 74 13.69 -8.81 -0.35
CA SER A 74 12.25 -8.98 -0.21
C SER A 74 11.58 -9.38 -1.54
N ASN A 75 12.00 -8.77 -2.65
CA ASN A 75 11.51 -9.15 -3.98
C ASN A 75 11.90 -10.61 -4.30
N MET A 76 13.15 -10.97 -4.04
CA MET A 76 13.68 -12.32 -4.23
C MET A 76 12.91 -13.40 -3.47
N LYS A 77 12.64 -13.20 -2.17
CA LYS A 77 11.83 -14.14 -1.35
C LYS A 77 10.41 -14.30 -1.91
N ARG A 78 9.79 -13.19 -2.30
CA ARG A 78 8.44 -13.18 -2.88
C ARG A 78 8.40 -13.93 -4.22
N VAL A 79 9.33 -13.63 -5.13
CA VAL A 79 9.42 -14.30 -6.45
C VAL A 79 9.70 -15.79 -6.27
N ARG A 80 10.65 -16.16 -5.40
CA ARG A 80 10.90 -17.58 -5.04
C ARG A 80 9.61 -18.27 -4.61
N GLY A 81 8.84 -17.64 -3.73
CA GLY A 81 7.59 -18.17 -3.25
C GLY A 81 6.53 -18.39 -4.33
N ILE A 82 6.36 -17.41 -5.21
CA ILE A 82 5.43 -17.50 -6.35
C ILE A 82 5.86 -18.60 -7.31
N LEU A 83 7.17 -18.70 -7.59
CA LEU A 83 7.69 -19.72 -8.50
C LEU A 83 7.55 -21.14 -7.94
N ILE A 84 7.82 -21.35 -6.65
CA ILE A 84 7.60 -22.66 -6.02
C ILE A 84 6.13 -23.05 -6.14
N ASN A 85 5.20 -22.14 -5.81
CA ASN A 85 3.77 -22.41 -5.90
C ASN A 85 3.32 -22.67 -7.35
N PHE A 86 3.85 -21.92 -8.31
CA PHE A 86 3.59 -22.13 -9.74
C PHE A 86 4.09 -23.50 -10.24
N LEU A 87 5.30 -23.90 -9.84
CA LEU A 87 5.88 -25.19 -10.19
C LEU A 87 5.06 -26.34 -9.57
N GLN A 88 4.69 -26.23 -8.30
CA GLN A 88 3.87 -27.21 -7.60
C GLN A 88 2.47 -27.35 -8.20
N PHE A 89 1.86 -26.25 -8.60
CA PHE A 89 0.58 -26.27 -9.30
C PHE A 89 0.62 -27.11 -10.59
N HIS A 90 1.77 -27.13 -11.28
CA HIS A 90 2.00 -27.94 -12.49
C HIS A 90 2.67 -29.29 -12.21
N GLY A 91 2.68 -29.76 -10.95
CA GLY A 91 3.20 -31.08 -10.57
C GLY A 91 4.74 -31.18 -10.57
N ALA A 92 5.43 -30.05 -10.43
CA ALA A 92 6.89 -29.99 -10.29
C ALA A 92 7.28 -29.50 -8.89
N ALA A 93 8.47 -29.90 -8.44
CA ALA A 93 9.06 -29.38 -7.20
C ALA A 93 8.23 -29.60 -5.91
N ASP A 94 7.49 -30.71 -5.82
CA ASP A 94 6.63 -31.09 -4.67
C ASP A 94 7.37 -31.12 -3.32
N ARG A 95 8.69 -31.34 -3.33
CA ARG A 95 9.54 -31.34 -2.12
C ARG A 95 9.92 -29.95 -1.62
N LEU A 96 9.69 -28.88 -2.39
CA LEU A 96 10.06 -27.52 -2.00
C LEU A 96 8.98 -26.88 -1.14
N LYS A 97 9.24 -26.67 0.15
CA LYS A 97 8.31 -25.90 0.99
C LYS A 97 8.27 -24.44 0.53
N SER A 98 7.08 -23.97 0.15
CA SER A 98 6.83 -22.55 -0.10
C SER A 98 6.59 -21.87 1.26
N ASP A 99 7.65 -21.56 2.00
CA ASP A 99 7.54 -20.63 3.15
C ASP A 99 7.56 -19.20 2.62
N VAL A 100 6.47 -18.81 1.96
CA VAL A 100 6.21 -17.41 1.58
C VAL A 100 5.63 -16.67 2.78
N ALA A 101 6.23 -16.86 3.96
CA ALA A 101 5.96 -15.97 5.07
C ALA A 101 6.43 -14.56 4.64
N PRO A 102 5.58 -13.54 4.73
CA PRO A 102 6.03 -12.19 4.47
C PRO A 102 7.20 -11.88 5.43
N PRO A 103 8.27 -11.20 4.94
CA PRO A 103 9.53 -11.04 5.70
C PRO A 103 9.26 -10.45 7.08
N GLU A 104 9.99 -10.76 8.14
CA GLU A 104 9.71 -10.18 9.46
C GLU A 104 9.71 -8.64 9.46
N LEU A 105 8.92 -8.04 10.35
CA LEU A 105 8.97 -6.59 10.56
C LEU A 105 10.18 -6.24 11.42
N THR A 106 10.75 -5.09 11.14
CA THR A 106 11.86 -4.50 11.91
C THR A 106 11.52 -3.04 12.16
N SER A 107 12.25 -2.36 13.05
CA SER A 107 12.03 -0.94 13.35
C SER A 107 11.99 -0.05 12.10
N LYS A 108 12.76 -0.38 11.05
CA LYS A 108 12.79 0.33 9.75
C LYS A 108 11.46 0.32 8.98
N HIS A 109 10.49 -0.49 9.39
CA HIS A 109 9.17 -0.57 8.78
C HIS A 109 8.14 0.34 9.45
N PHE A 110 8.53 1.12 10.45
CA PHE A 110 7.69 2.05 11.19
C PHE A 110 8.33 3.44 11.09
N ALA A 111 7.52 4.48 10.91
CA ALA A 111 8.03 5.85 10.94
C ALA A 111 8.34 6.23 12.39
N SER A 112 9.55 6.74 12.66
CA SER A 112 9.92 7.21 14.01
C SER A 112 9.22 8.52 14.35
N ASP A 113 9.21 8.92 15.62
CA ASP A 113 8.65 10.21 16.04
C ASP A 113 9.38 11.38 15.39
N GLU A 114 10.71 11.34 15.38
CA GLU A 114 11.54 12.34 14.71
C GLU A 114 11.20 12.45 13.20
N GLU A 115 11.03 11.32 12.51
CA GLU A 115 10.65 11.32 11.10
C GLU A 115 9.24 11.92 10.88
N ILE A 116 8.30 11.63 11.76
CA ILE A 116 6.92 12.15 11.68
C ILE A 116 6.91 13.66 11.93
N GLU A 117 7.63 14.13 12.95
CA GLU A 117 7.74 15.55 13.25
C GLU A 117 8.40 16.32 12.11
N LYS A 118 9.53 15.83 11.58
CA LYS A 118 10.21 16.41 10.41
C LYS A 118 9.28 16.45 9.19
N LEU A 119 8.57 15.35 8.92
CA LEU A 119 7.62 15.28 7.80
C LEU A 119 6.52 16.33 7.94
N LEU A 120 5.84 16.38 9.09
CA LEU A 120 4.73 17.31 9.32
C LEU A 120 5.21 18.77 9.33
N GLY A 121 6.41 19.04 9.86
CA GLY A 121 7.04 20.36 9.81
C GLY A 121 7.28 20.84 8.37
N VAL A 122 7.93 20.01 7.55
CA VAL A 122 8.17 20.32 6.13
C VAL A 122 6.86 20.46 5.37
N MET A 123 5.86 19.63 5.66
CA MET A 123 4.53 19.69 5.05
C MET A 123 3.73 20.97 5.38
N ARG A 124 4.07 21.67 6.46
CA ARG A 124 3.50 22.98 6.82
C ARG A 124 4.32 24.16 6.28
N SER A 125 5.53 23.91 5.81
CA SER A 125 6.47 24.95 5.37
C SER A 125 6.53 25.12 3.85
N TYR A 126 6.84 26.33 3.40
CA TYR A 126 7.18 26.66 2.02
C TYR A 126 8.69 26.60 1.73
N ASN A 127 9.52 26.38 2.75
CA ASN A 127 10.98 26.40 2.62
C ASN A 127 11.46 25.32 1.63
N GLY A 128 12.44 25.68 0.80
CA GLY A 128 13.01 24.78 -0.21
C GLY A 128 12.08 24.47 -1.38
N LEU A 129 11.00 25.23 -1.56
CA LEU A 129 10.14 25.14 -2.76
C LEU A 129 10.52 26.21 -3.78
N THR A 130 10.45 25.82 -5.05
CA THR A 130 10.43 26.77 -6.16
C THR A 130 9.14 27.60 -6.13
N GLU A 131 9.13 28.77 -6.77
CA GLU A 131 7.93 29.61 -6.90
C GLU A 131 6.74 28.85 -7.52
N TYR A 132 7.01 28.03 -8.54
CA TYR A 132 6.00 27.18 -9.17
C TYR A 132 5.42 26.14 -8.20
N GLN A 133 6.24 25.55 -7.33
CA GLN A 133 5.74 24.61 -6.32
C GLN A 133 4.97 25.32 -5.21
N ALA A 134 5.46 26.47 -4.76
CA ALA A 134 4.83 27.28 -3.72
C ALA A 134 3.43 27.77 -4.14
N SER A 135 3.30 28.23 -5.39
CA SER A 135 2.04 28.72 -5.93
C SER A 135 0.93 27.67 -5.96
N GLY A 136 1.24 26.41 -6.29
CA GLY A 136 0.29 25.30 -6.20
C GLY A 136 0.06 24.79 -4.77
N ARG A 137 1.10 24.83 -3.91
CA ARG A 137 1.04 24.29 -2.54
C ARG A 137 -0.09 24.88 -1.71
N LYS A 138 -0.36 26.19 -1.85
CA LYS A 138 -1.42 26.86 -1.09
C LYS A 138 -2.75 26.14 -1.18
N PHE A 139 -3.07 25.53 -2.34
CA PHE A 139 -4.32 24.80 -2.61
C PHE A 139 -4.39 23.39 -2.05
N ILE A 140 -3.24 22.74 -1.84
CA ILE A 140 -3.17 21.31 -1.53
C ILE A 140 -2.50 20.99 -0.19
N MET A 141 -1.97 21.99 0.52
CA MET A 141 -1.29 21.78 1.80
C MET A 141 -2.22 21.09 2.82
N LYS A 142 -3.44 21.60 2.99
CA LYS A 142 -4.44 21.02 3.91
C LYS A 142 -4.84 19.60 3.51
N ARG A 143 -5.07 19.38 2.21
CA ARG A 143 -5.32 18.05 1.66
C ARG A 143 -4.20 17.08 2.01
N ASN A 144 -2.96 17.48 1.77
CA ASN A 144 -1.80 16.61 1.98
C ASN A 144 -1.60 16.29 3.46
N LEU A 145 -1.75 17.27 4.36
CA LEU A 145 -1.70 17.03 5.81
C LEU A 145 -2.79 16.04 6.26
N LEU A 146 -4.01 16.20 5.75
CA LEU A 146 -5.12 15.31 6.07
C LEU A 146 -4.85 13.87 5.63
N LEU A 147 -4.26 13.67 4.45
CA LEU A 147 -3.87 12.34 3.97
C LEU A 147 -2.92 11.65 4.96
N ILE A 148 -1.96 12.38 5.52
CA ILE A 148 -0.99 11.86 6.48
C ILE A 148 -1.63 11.59 7.84
N HIS A 149 -2.48 12.51 8.33
CA HIS A 149 -3.25 12.30 9.55
C HIS A 149 -4.14 11.04 9.44
N PHE A 150 -4.79 10.83 8.29
CA PHE A 150 -5.59 9.63 8.02
C PHE A 150 -4.78 8.33 8.10
N MET A 151 -3.53 8.33 7.63
CA MET A 151 -2.65 7.16 7.75
C MET A 151 -2.10 6.96 9.16
N LEU A 152 -1.70 8.04 9.83
CA LEU A 152 -1.03 8.02 11.13
C LEU A 152 -1.97 7.81 12.32
N HIS A 153 -3.12 8.49 12.32
CA HIS A 153 -4.00 8.55 13.49
C HIS A 153 -5.22 7.64 13.36
N TYR A 154 -5.56 7.21 12.14
CA TYR A 154 -6.72 6.36 11.86
C TYR A 154 -6.34 5.08 11.11
N GLY A 155 -5.04 4.88 10.87
CA GLY A 155 -4.51 3.69 10.22
C GLY A 155 -5.03 3.45 8.81
N LEU A 156 -5.56 4.45 8.10
CA LEU A 156 -6.15 4.25 6.78
C LEU A 156 -5.09 3.89 5.74
N SER A 157 -5.42 2.96 4.84
CA SER A 157 -4.56 2.66 3.70
C SER A 157 -4.77 3.71 2.62
N ILE A 158 -3.82 3.84 1.68
CA ILE A 158 -4.03 4.70 0.51
C ILE A 158 -5.34 4.33 -0.21
N GLN A 159 -5.70 3.03 -0.26
CA GLN A 159 -6.94 2.63 -0.91
C GLN A 159 -8.15 3.17 -0.16
N ASP A 160 -8.21 2.98 1.17
CA ASP A 160 -9.31 3.48 2.00
C ASP A 160 -9.53 4.98 1.73
N ILE A 161 -8.43 5.75 1.71
CA ILE A 161 -8.42 7.19 1.53
C ILE A 161 -8.93 7.60 0.14
N ILE A 162 -8.35 7.06 -0.94
CA ILE A 162 -8.69 7.49 -2.31
C ILE A 162 -10.09 7.04 -2.76
N THR A 163 -10.70 6.07 -2.05
CA THR A 163 -12.06 5.61 -2.33
C THR A 163 -13.13 6.27 -1.47
N LEU A 164 -12.76 7.17 -0.55
CA LEU A 164 -13.77 7.93 0.19
C LEU A 164 -14.55 8.83 -0.77
N SER A 165 -15.86 8.62 -0.79
CA SER A 165 -16.82 9.46 -1.52
C SER A 165 -17.50 10.45 -0.58
N MET A 166 -18.28 11.38 -1.13
CA MET A 166 -19.09 12.30 -0.33
C MET A 166 -20.26 11.63 0.40
N HIS A 167 -20.64 10.40 0.04
CA HIS A 167 -21.51 9.55 0.87
C HIS A 167 -20.81 9.04 2.14
N ASP A 168 -19.48 8.98 2.14
CA ASP A 168 -18.71 8.39 3.23
C ASP A 168 -18.23 9.43 4.25
N VAL A 169 -18.46 10.73 4.02
CA VAL A 169 -17.95 11.82 4.86
C VAL A 169 -19.11 12.57 5.49
N HIS A 170 -19.24 12.46 6.80
CA HIS A 170 -20.32 13.05 7.57
C HIS A 170 -19.77 14.10 8.54
N PHE A 171 -19.64 15.34 8.06
CA PHE A 171 -19.12 16.45 8.87
C PHE A 171 -19.97 16.74 10.10
N GLY A 172 -21.29 16.52 10.05
CA GLY A 172 -22.20 16.77 11.18
C GLY A 172 -22.00 15.81 12.36
N THR A 173 -21.63 14.56 12.08
CA THR A 173 -21.38 13.53 13.09
C THR A 173 -19.90 13.29 13.35
N ASN A 174 -19.01 14.06 12.69
CA ASN A 174 -17.56 13.87 12.73
C ASN A 174 -17.12 12.46 12.31
N THR A 175 -17.87 11.76 11.45
CA THR A 175 -17.57 10.38 11.08
C THR A 175 -17.21 10.25 9.60
N ILE A 176 -16.35 9.28 9.31
CA ILE A 176 -16.09 8.79 7.96
C ILE A 176 -16.37 7.30 7.86
N THR A 177 -16.66 6.81 6.65
CA THR A 177 -16.96 5.38 6.40
C THR A 177 -16.01 4.76 5.35
N PRO A 178 -14.71 4.60 5.66
CA PRO A 178 -13.75 3.98 4.75
C PRO A 178 -14.01 2.48 4.58
N GLY A 179 -13.51 1.91 3.48
CA GLY A 179 -13.63 0.50 3.14
C GLY A 179 -14.30 0.27 1.78
N GLY A 180 -14.69 -0.98 1.50
CA GLY A 180 -15.29 -1.40 0.24
C GLY A 180 -14.60 -2.65 -0.32
N LEU A 181 -14.01 -2.55 -1.50
CA LEU A 181 -13.50 -3.70 -2.27
C LEU A 181 -12.48 -4.58 -1.51
N HIS A 182 -11.64 -3.98 -0.67
CA HIS A 182 -10.49 -4.66 -0.05
C HIS A 182 -10.48 -4.66 1.49
N ALA A 183 -11.40 -3.95 2.11
CA ALA A 183 -11.56 -3.84 3.56
C ALA A 183 -13.06 -3.69 3.86
N TYR A 184 -13.53 -4.20 5.00
CA TYR A 184 -14.91 -3.98 5.41
C TYR A 184 -15.17 -2.47 5.61
N LYS A 185 -16.35 -2.03 5.18
CA LYS A 185 -16.86 -0.70 5.51
C LYS A 185 -17.03 -0.61 7.03
N ARG A 186 -16.64 0.51 7.61
CA ARG A 186 -16.66 0.74 9.04
C ARG A 186 -16.77 2.23 9.34
N SER A 187 -17.44 2.58 10.42
CA SER A 187 -17.51 3.98 10.86
C SER A 187 -16.27 4.30 11.70
N ILE A 188 -15.64 5.44 11.43
CA ILE A 188 -14.53 5.98 12.21
C ILE A 188 -14.86 7.41 12.59
N THR A 189 -14.87 7.70 13.89
CA THR A 189 -15.02 9.05 14.41
C THR A 189 -13.68 9.78 14.33
N LEU A 190 -13.69 10.94 13.68
CA LEU A 190 -12.55 11.83 13.56
C LEU A 190 -12.46 12.76 14.78
N SER A 191 -11.24 13.15 15.13
CA SER A 191 -10.96 14.21 16.09
C SER A 191 -11.52 15.55 15.57
N LYS A 192 -11.86 16.46 16.49
CA LYS A 192 -12.38 17.79 16.11
C LYS A 192 -11.40 18.54 15.20
N ASP A 193 -10.10 18.39 15.41
CA ASP A 193 -9.09 19.10 14.61
C ASP A 193 -8.93 18.49 13.22
N ASP A 194 -9.07 17.16 13.08
CA ASP A 194 -9.08 16.51 11.77
C ASP A 194 -10.36 16.82 10.99
N VAL A 195 -11.50 16.96 11.65
CA VAL A 195 -12.74 17.45 11.02
C VAL A 195 -12.57 18.89 10.53
N LYS A 196 -11.99 19.78 11.34
CA LYS A 196 -11.68 21.15 10.92
C LYS A 196 -10.75 21.15 9.72
N LEU A 197 -9.70 20.33 9.73
CA LEU A 197 -8.76 20.21 8.62
C LEU A 197 -9.45 19.68 7.35
N ALA A 198 -10.27 18.66 7.47
CA ALA A 198 -11.07 18.08 6.39
C ALA A 198 -12.06 19.09 5.79
N LEU A 199 -12.79 19.81 6.64
CA LEU A 199 -13.72 20.84 6.19
C LEU A 199 -13.00 22.03 5.54
N SER A 200 -11.84 22.42 6.08
CA SER A 200 -11.01 23.50 5.56
C SER A 200 -10.43 23.16 4.18
N TYR A 201 -10.01 21.91 3.98
CA TYR A 201 -9.67 21.37 2.66
C TYR A 201 -10.89 21.38 1.72
N TYR A 202 -12.01 20.83 2.14
CA TYR A 202 -13.22 20.74 1.32
C TYR A 202 -13.69 22.12 0.83
N LYS A 203 -13.71 23.12 1.73
CA LYS A 203 -14.08 24.50 1.40
C LYS A 203 -13.07 25.21 0.50
N GLN A 204 -11.81 24.75 0.47
CA GLN A 204 -10.76 25.32 -0.39
C GLN A 204 -10.94 24.96 -1.87
N ILE A 205 -11.64 23.87 -2.17
CA ILE A 205 -11.99 23.53 -3.54
C ILE A 205 -13.04 24.54 -4.05
N PRO A 206 -12.85 25.20 -5.21
CA PRO A 206 -13.82 26.14 -5.78
C PRO A 206 -15.20 25.49 -5.96
N ARG A 207 -16.28 26.26 -5.73
CA ARG A 207 -17.67 25.74 -5.74
C ARG A 207 -18.01 24.94 -7.02
N LEU A 208 -17.58 25.42 -8.18
CA LEU A 208 -17.85 24.80 -9.48
C LEU A 208 -17.27 23.38 -9.64
N ILE A 209 -16.19 23.07 -8.92
CA ILE A 209 -15.48 21.78 -9.00
C ILE A 209 -15.45 21.06 -7.64
N ARG A 210 -16.25 21.54 -6.69
CA ARG A 210 -16.30 20.97 -5.34
C ARG A 210 -17.17 19.72 -5.34
N PRO A 211 -16.71 18.60 -4.73
CA PRO A 211 -17.52 17.40 -4.58
C PRO A 211 -18.87 17.71 -3.95
N ARG A 212 -19.95 17.29 -4.60
CA ARG A 212 -21.33 17.49 -4.16
C ARG A 212 -21.59 16.66 -2.90
N GLN A 213 -22.18 17.26 -1.88
CA GLN A 213 -22.53 16.57 -0.64
C GLN A 213 -23.50 15.41 -0.93
N GLN A 214 -23.37 14.30 -0.18
CA GLN A 214 -24.26 13.14 -0.31
C GLN A 214 -24.30 12.56 -1.73
N THR A 215 -23.15 12.52 -2.42
CA THR A 215 -23.02 11.92 -3.75
C THR A 215 -21.84 10.94 -3.81
N GLY A 216 -21.72 10.23 -4.93
CA GLY A 216 -20.56 9.40 -5.26
C GLY A 216 -19.29 10.19 -5.59
N ASP A 217 -19.34 11.53 -5.61
CA ASP A 217 -18.17 12.36 -5.90
C ASP A 217 -17.03 12.04 -4.93
N PRO A 218 -15.76 12.00 -5.40
CA PRO A 218 -14.63 11.67 -4.55
C PRO A 218 -14.35 12.77 -3.54
N PHE A 219 -14.11 12.41 -2.28
CA PHE A 219 -13.75 13.39 -1.25
C PHE A 219 -12.38 14.03 -1.52
N PHE A 220 -11.39 13.21 -1.91
CA PHE A 220 -10.06 13.69 -2.28
C PHE A 220 -9.96 13.92 -3.80
N VAL A 221 -9.92 15.19 -4.19
CA VAL A 221 -9.86 15.64 -5.59
C VAL A 221 -8.41 15.85 -6.05
N ALA A 222 -8.13 15.44 -7.29
CA ALA A 222 -6.87 15.68 -7.97
C ALA A 222 -6.67 17.16 -8.26
N PHE A 223 -5.42 17.62 -8.18
CA PHE A 223 -5.03 19.00 -8.45
C PHE A 223 -3.99 19.02 -9.56
N ASP A 224 -4.11 19.98 -10.46
CA ASP A 224 -3.16 20.23 -11.54
C ASP A 224 -2.38 21.52 -11.27
N PHE A 225 -1.06 21.41 -11.30
CA PHE A 225 -0.16 22.52 -11.00
C PHE A 225 -0.05 23.52 -12.16
N ALA A 226 -0.19 23.08 -13.41
CA ALA A 226 -0.05 23.96 -14.56
C ALA A 226 -1.18 25.01 -14.61
N PRO A 227 -2.47 24.62 -14.63
CA PRO A 227 -3.59 25.56 -14.54
C PRO A 227 -3.91 26.01 -13.10
N GLN A 228 -3.18 25.51 -12.09
CA GLN A 228 -3.42 25.78 -10.65
C GLN A 228 -4.85 25.55 -10.19
N THR A 229 -5.50 24.49 -10.67
CA THR A 229 -6.89 24.19 -10.34
C THR A 229 -7.13 22.71 -10.08
N PHE A 230 -8.26 22.38 -9.46
CA PHE A 230 -8.68 21.00 -9.29
C PHE A 230 -9.23 20.44 -10.60
N ARG A 231 -9.05 19.13 -10.81
CA ARG A 231 -9.40 18.47 -12.06
C ARG A 231 -10.86 18.03 -12.09
N TRP A 232 -11.44 18.06 -13.28
CA TRP A 232 -12.73 17.46 -13.60
C TRP A 232 -12.53 16.16 -14.39
N ASP A 233 -13.38 15.17 -14.14
CA ASP A 233 -13.50 13.94 -14.91
C ASP A 233 -14.74 14.08 -15.81
N TYR A 234 -14.52 14.40 -17.08
CA TYR A 234 -15.59 14.68 -18.04
C TYR A 234 -16.39 13.43 -18.41
N ASP A 235 -15.80 12.24 -18.33
CA ASP A 235 -16.50 10.98 -18.66
C ASP A 235 -17.55 10.65 -17.59
N LYS A 236 -17.30 11.03 -16.34
CA LYS A 236 -18.16 10.75 -15.19
C LYS A 236 -18.94 11.96 -14.69
N ASP A 237 -18.74 13.12 -15.31
CA ASP A 237 -19.29 14.40 -14.90
C ASP A 237 -19.18 14.66 -13.38
N GLN A 238 -17.95 14.57 -12.87
CA GLN A 238 -17.64 14.77 -11.45
C GLN A 238 -16.21 15.28 -11.25
N PRO A 239 -15.84 15.78 -10.05
CA PRO A 239 -14.45 16.07 -9.73
C PRO A 239 -13.56 14.83 -9.88
N ALA A 240 -12.39 14.98 -10.48
CA ALA A 240 -11.49 13.85 -10.72
C ALA A 240 -10.86 13.37 -9.41
N ALA A 241 -10.96 12.08 -9.14
CA ALA A 241 -10.44 11.48 -7.91
C ALA A 241 -8.90 11.54 -7.85
N LEU A 242 -8.36 11.77 -6.65
CA LEU A 242 -6.94 11.66 -6.38
C LEU A 242 -6.49 10.19 -6.53
N THR A 243 -5.44 9.95 -7.32
CA THR A 243 -4.97 8.58 -7.58
C THR A 243 -3.96 8.10 -6.54
N ARG A 244 -3.84 6.77 -6.40
CA ARG A 244 -2.79 6.13 -5.59
C ARG A 244 -1.39 6.65 -5.94
N ILE A 245 -1.09 6.76 -7.23
CA ILE A 245 0.22 7.21 -7.72
C ILE A 245 0.44 8.67 -7.33
N ALA A 246 -0.59 9.52 -7.40
CA ALA A 246 -0.49 10.90 -6.97
C ALA A 246 -0.19 11.03 -5.48
N VAL A 247 -0.83 10.23 -4.61
CA VAL A 247 -0.52 10.19 -3.17
C VAL A 247 0.93 9.74 -2.93
N GLN A 248 1.38 8.69 -3.62
CA GLN A 248 2.75 8.19 -3.50
C GLN A 248 3.79 9.24 -3.94
N ARG A 249 3.59 9.86 -5.11
CA ARG A 249 4.47 10.91 -5.63
C ARG A 249 4.46 12.15 -4.74
N MET A 250 3.30 12.52 -4.19
CA MET A 250 3.19 13.62 -3.22
C MET A 250 4.07 13.33 -2.01
N LEU A 251 3.91 12.17 -1.36
CA LEU A 251 4.70 11.84 -0.19
C LEU A 251 6.20 11.72 -0.50
N GLN A 252 6.57 11.13 -1.64
CA GLN A 252 7.97 11.07 -2.08
C GLN A 252 8.63 12.45 -2.16
N LYS A 253 7.89 13.47 -2.64
CA LYS A 253 8.40 14.85 -2.69
C LYS A 253 8.59 15.44 -1.29
N GLU A 254 7.63 15.25 -0.40
CA GLU A 254 7.72 15.77 0.99
C GLU A 254 8.82 15.06 1.80
N VAL A 255 8.97 13.74 1.62
CA VAL A 255 10.01 12.93 2.25
C VAL A 255 11.40 13.30 1.75
N LYS A 256 11.55 13.58 0.44
CA LYS A 256 12.80 14.11 -0.11
C LYS A 256 13.16 15.47 0.50
N ARG A 257 12.17 16.36 0.65
CA ARG A 257 12.37 17.68 1.28
C ARG A 257 12.72 17.59 2.77
N ALA A 258 12.24 16.55 3.46
CA ALA A 258 12.52 16.30 4.87
C ALA A 258 13.80 15.46 5.10
N GLU A 259 14.42 14.94 4.04
CA GLU A 259 15.61 14.07 4.10
C GLU A 259 15.42 12.82 4.98
N ILE A 260 14.20 12.27 5.00
CA ILE A 260 13.83 11.06 5.74
C ILE A 260 13.48 9.91 4.79
N ARG A 261 13.10 8.73 5.32
CA ARG A 261 12.73 7.55 4.50
C ARG A 261 11.37 6.98 4.88
N VAL A 262 10.35 7.83 4.91
CA VAL A 262 8.98 7.44 5.26
C VAL A 262 8.18 6.99 4.04
N THR A 263 7.38 5.94 4.20
CA THR A 263 6.42 5.47 3.19
C THR A 263 4.99 5.50 3.73
N PRO A 264 3.95 5.47 2.86
CA PRO A 264 2.56 5.41 3.33
C PRO A 264 2.30 4.19 4.22
N THR A 265 2.96 3.07 3.90
CA THR A 265 2.88 1.85 4.70
C THR A 265 3.51 2.05 6.07
N MET A 266 4.66 2.72 6.18
CA MET A 266 5.30 3.00 7.48
C MET A 266 4.42 3.86 8.40
N LEU A 267 3.69 4.83 7.84
CA LEU A 267 2.73 5.65 8.58
C LEU A 267 1.57 4.81 9.14
N ARG A 268 0.97 3.96 8.30
CA ARG A 268 -0.08 3.01 8.76
C ARG A 268 0.47 1.98 9.74
N ASN A 269 1.68 1.49 9.53
CA ASN A 269 2.33 0.55 10.44
C ASN A 269 2.52 1.18 11.82
N ARG A 270 2.88 2.48 11.86
CA ARG A 270 2.99 3.22 13.11
C ARG A 270 1.67 3.25 13.87
N PHE A 271 0.54 3.49 13.21
CA PHE A 271 -0.78 3.37 13.84
C PHE A 271 -1.02 1.98 14.46
N ILE A 272 -0.73 0.90 13.71
CA ILE A 272 -0.93 -0.47 14.18
C ILE A 272 -0.07 -0.75 15.41
N LEU A 273 1.20 -0.34 15.39
CA LEU A 273 2.10 -0.51 16.53
C LEU A 273 1.63 0.27 17.75
N ASN A 274 1.28 1.55 17.58
CA ASN A 274 0.76 2.38 18.68
C ASN A 274 -0.53 1.77 19.26
N SER A 275 -1.39 1.19 18.42
CA SER A 275 -2.62 0.51 18.89
C SER A 275 -2.29 -0.69 19.78
N LEU A 276 -1.32 -1.53 19.38
CA LEU A 276 -0.85 -2.66 20.18
C LEU A 276 -0.19 -2.19 21.50
N GLN A 277 0.63 -1.14 21.44
CA GLN A 277 1.29 -0.53 22.61
C GLN A 277 0.27 0.02 23.61
N ASN A 278 -0.83 0.60 23.11
CA ASN A 278 -1.93 1.11 23.92
C ASN A 278 -2.90 0.01 24.40
N GLY A 279 -2.56 -1.26 24.21
CA GLY A 279 -3.32 -2.40 24.74
C GLY A 279 -4.52 -2.84 23.90
N MET A 280 -4.72 -2.32 22.68
CA MET A 280 -5.78 -2.81 21.80
C MET A 280 -5.51 -4.25 21.38
N LYS A 281 -6.53 -5.10 21.48
CA LYS A 281 -6.48 -6.49 21.04
C LYS A 281 -6.46 -6.57 19.52
N SER A 282 -5.83 -7.62 18.98
CA SER A 282 -5.73 -7.85 17.53
C SER A 282 -7.10 -7.89 16.83
N ILE A 283 -8.13 -8.40 17.49
CA ILE A 283 -9.51 -8.45 16.97
C ILE A 283 -10.11 -7.05 16.86
N GLU A 284 -9.84 -6.17 17.83
CA GLU A 284 -10.30 -4.78 17.84
C GLU A 284 -9.60 -3.99 16.72
N ILE A 285 -8.28 -4.15 16.59
CA ILE A 285 -7.50 -3.55 15.50
C ILE A 285 -8.00 -4.05 14.14
N LYS A 286 -8.29 -5.36 14.00
CA LYS A 286 -8.86 -5.93 12.77
C LYS A 286 -10.17 -5.24 12.42
N ALA A 287 -11.10 -5.13 13.38
CA ALA A 287 -12.39 -4.49 13.17
C ALA A 287 -12.24 -3.01 12.81
N TYR A 288 -11.44 -2.26 13.58
CA TYR A 288 -11.17 -0.84 13.38
C TYR A 288 -10.54 -0.56 12.00
N LEU A 289 -9.64 -1.42 11.54
CA LEU A 289 -8.97 -1.31 10.25
C LEU A 289 -9.72 -1.97 9.08
N GLY A 290 -10.86 -2.60 9.35
CA GLY A 290 -11.68 -3.30 8.34
C GLY A 290 -10.95 -4.47 7.68
N LEU A 291 -10.00 -5.10 8.38
CA LEU A 291 -9.20 -6.19 7.83
C LEU A 291 -10.05 -7.45 7.69
N LYS A 292 -9.90 -8.15 6.56
CA LYS A 292 -10.64 -9.40 6.29
C LYS A 292 -10.20 -10.56 7.20
N SER A 293 -8.96 -10.54 7.68
CA SER A 293 -8.38 -11.64 8.45
C SER A 293 -7.40 -11.10 9.52
N VAL A 294 -7.29 -11.80 10.65
CA VAL A 294 -6.40 -11.42 11.77
C VAL A 294 -4.94 -11.70 11.42
N GLU A 295 -4.70 -12.65 10.51
CA GLU A 295 -3.37 -13.05 10.03
C GLU A 295 -2.62 -11.88 9.39
N ALA A 296 -3.34 -10.88 8.85
CA ALA A 296 -2.75 -9.62 8.38
C ALA A 296 -2.01 -8.83 9.48
N LEU A 297 -2.32 -9.07 10.75
CA LEU A 297 -1.69 -8.46 11.92
C LEU A 297 -0.56 -9.31 12.53
N HIS A 298 -0.41 -10.58 12.13
CA HIS A 298 0.51 -11.53 12.77
C HIS A 298 1.93 -11.00 12.90
N ARG A 299 2.50 -10.43 11.83
CA ARG A 299 3.86 -9.88 11.83
C ARG A 299 4.04 -8.68 12.77
N TYR A 300 2.99 -7.90 13.02
CA TYR A 300 3.03 -6.77 13.96
C TYR A 300 3.01 -7.26 15.40
N ILE A 301 2.20 -8.29 15.67
CA ILE A 301 2.11 -8.93 16.99
C ILE A 301 3.45 -9.57 17.34
N GLN A 302 4.07 -10.32 16.41
CA GLN A 302 5.40 -10.89 16.61
C GLN A 302 6.45 -9.81 16.94
N PHE A 303 6.50 -8.75 16.13
CA PHE A 303 7.42 -7.64 16.35
C PHE A 303 7.20 -6.95 17.71
N TRP A 304 5.94 -6.73 18.11
CA TRP A 304 5.62 -6.13 19.41
C TRP A 304 6.04 -7.02 20.58
N ASN A 305 5.76 -8.32 20.51
CA ASN A 305 6.17 -9.29 21.53
C ASN A 305 7.70 -9.34 21.68
N GLU A 306 8.44 -9.22 20.57
CA GLU A 306 9.90 -9.16 20.59
C GLU A 306 10.42 -7.87 21.25
N LEU A 307 9.77 -6.72 21.02
CA LEU A 307 10.10 -5.47 21.70
C LEU A 307 9.90 -5.59 23.22
N GLN A 308 8.74 -6.09 23.66
CA GLN A 308 8.46 -6.27 25.09
C GLN A 308 9.48 -7.19 25.78
N ARG A 309 9.92 -8.26 25.10
CA ARG A 309 10.96 -9.15 25.62
C ARG A 309 12.32 -8.48 25.77
N LYS A 310 12.65 -7.51 24.91
CA LYS A 310 13.91 -6.75 25.00
C LYS A 310 13.86 -5.75 26.14
N ASP A 311 12.75 -5.03 26.29
CA ASP A 311 12.57 -4.06 27.38
C ASP A 311 12.61 -4.75 28.75
N ASN A 312 11.98 -5.92 28.89
CA ASN A 312 12.03 -6.70 30.13
C ASN A 312 13.43 -7.25 30.45
N ARG A 313 14.32 -7.41 29.47
CA ARG A 313 15.71 -7.85 29.70
C ARG A 313 16.66 -6.71 30.05
N LEU A 314 16.29 -5.47 29.75
CA LEU A 314 17.07 -4.27 30.11
C LEU A 314 16.71 -3.76 31.51
N ASN A 315 15.60 -4.21 32.07
CA ASN A 315 15.09 -3.85 33.40
C ASN A 315 15.38 -4.91 34.48
N ILE A 316 16.24 -5.90 34.19
CA ILE A 316 16.78 -6.91 35.13
C ILE A 316 18.28 -6.69 35.23
#